data_AF-A0A0U0V3B0-F1
#
_entry.id   AF-A0A0U0V3B0-F1
#
_cell.length_a   1.000
_cell.length_b   1.000
_cell.length_c   1.000
_cell.angle_alpha   90.00
_cell.angle_beta   90.00
_cell.angle_gamma   90.00
#
_symmetry.space_group_name_H-M   'P 1'
#
loop_
_entity.id
_entity.type
_entity.pdbx_description
1 polymer ?
#
loop_
_entity_poly.entity_id
_entity_poly.type
_entity_poly.pdbx_seq_one_letter_code
_entity_poly.pdbx_strand_id
1 'polypeptide(L)' 'MRALPRVARAVSSNPEAYEYLAESIRAWPDQAVLAHQISRAGWSGVRWRNLTGGIVALHAGYKPGKQTPQ' A
#
# COMPACT_ATOMS: atom_id res chain seq x y z
N MET A 1 -12.57 -4.38 17.57
CA MET A 1 -13.95 -3.97 17.88
C MET A 1 -13.95 -2.46 18.17
N ARG A 2 -14.70 -1.67 17.39
CA ARG A 2 -14.87 -0.18 17.43
C ARG A 2 -13.59 0.63 17.10
N ALA A 3 -13.60 1.66 16.25
CA ALA A 3 -14.69 2.43 15.69
C ALA A 3 -14.23 3.05 14.35
N LEU A 4 -15.02 2.90 13.29
CA LEU A 4 -15.22 4.06 12.41
C LEU A 4 -15.74 5.19 13.31
N PRO A 5 -15.21 6.42 13.22
CA PRO A 5 -15.76 7.55 13.96
C PRO A 5 -17.28 7.56 13.74
N ARG A 6 -18.09 7.71 14.80
CA ARG A 6 -19.56 7.75 14.67
C ARG A 6 -20.03 8.76 13.62
N VAL A 7 -19.22 9.80 13.40
CA VAL A 7 -19.37 10.78 12.31
C VAL A 7 -19.44 10.12 10.93
N ALA A 8 -18.58 9.15 10.60
CA ALA A 8 -18.58 8.50 9.28
C ALA A 8 -19.91 7.78 8.96
N ARG A 9 -20.60 7.25 9.98
CA ARG A 9 -21.89 6.58 9.81
C ARG A 9 -23.07 7.54 9.68
N ALA A 10 -22.93 8.76 10.22
CA ALA A 10 -23.99 9.77 10.24
C ALA A 10 -24.08 10.63 8.96
N VAL A 11 -22.98 10.73 8.19
CA VAL A 11 -22.91 11.50 6.94
C VAL A 11 -22.75 10.64 5.67
N SER A 12 -22.52 9.32 5.80
CA SER A 12 -22.28 8.45 4.65
C SER A 12 -23.58 7.81 4.13
N SER A 13 -23.80 7.91 2.82
CA SER A 13 -24.83 7.15 2.08
C SER A 13 -24.47 5.67 1.90
N ASN A 14 -23.27 5.23 2.30
CA ASN A 14 -22.83 3.84 2.27
C ASN A 14 -21.81 3.52 3.39
N PRO A 15 -22.27 3.09 4.57
CA PRO A 15 -21.41 2.74 5.70
C PRO A 15 -20.45 1.57 5.45
N GLU A 16 -20.88 0.57 4.67
CA GLU A 16 -20.12 -0.65 4.36
C GLU A 16 -18.83 -0.32 3.58
N ALA A 17 -18.91 0.63 2.64
CA ALA A 17 -17.74 1.09 1.89
C ALA A 17 -16.63 1.66 2.79
N TYR A 18 -16.99 2.37 3.85
CA TYR A 18 -16.02 2.90 4.83
C TYR A 18 -15.45 1.81 5.74
N GLU A 19 -16.25 0.78 6.06
CA GLU A 19 -15.77 -0.38 6.81
C GLU A 19 -14.72 -1.14 5.99
N TYR A 20 -15.02 -1.42 4.72
CA TYR A 20 -14.09 -2.05 3.79
C TYR A 20 -12.80 -1.24 3.60
N LEU A 21 -12.92 0.10 3.49
CA LEU A 21 -11.74 0.97 3.39
C LEU A 21 -10.84 0.83 4.62
N ALA A 22 -11.40 0.88 5.82
CA ALA A 22 -10.62 0.76 7.04
C ALA A 22 -9.98 -0.63 7.20
N GLU A 23 -10.69 -1.69 6.79
CA GLU A 23 -10.18 -3.06 6.81
C GLU A 23 -9.06 -3.28 5.79
N SER A 24 -9.24 -2.83 4.55
CA SER A 24 -8.23 -2.96 3.50
C SER A 24 -6.95 -2.17 3.80
N ILE A 25 -7.05 -0.97 4.37
CA ILE A 25 -5.88 -0.20 4.82
C ILE A 25 -5.12 -0.96 5.91
N ARG A 26 -5.82 -1.58 6.87
CA ARG A 26 -5.16 -2.35 7.95
C ARG A 26 -4.52 -3.64 7.46
N ALA A 27 -5.11 -4.29 6.45
CA ALA A 27 -4.58 -5.50 5.85
C ALA A 27 -3.42 -5.23 4.88
N TRP A 28 -3.24 -3.98 4.45
CA TRP A 28 -2.19 -3.60 3.50
C TRP A 28 -0.81 -3.77 4.13
N PRO A 29 0.18 -4.34 3.40
CA PRO A 29 1.54 -4.48 3.89
C PRO A 29 2.19 -3.13 4.18
N ASP A 30 3.08 -3.08 5.18
CA ASP A 30 3.92 -1.91 5.39
C ASP A 30 4.88 -1.67 4.20
N GLN A 31 5.56 -0.52 4.21
CA GLN A 31 6.35 -0.11 3.05
C GLN A 31 7.52 -1.05 2.77
N ALA A 32 8.17 -1.58 3.80
CA ALA A 32 9.33 -2.47 3.64
C ALA A 32 8.89 -3.86 3.14
N VAL A 33 7.80 -4.39 3.70
CA VAL A 33 7.20 -5.66 3.27
C VAL A 33 6.77 -5.58 1.82
N LEU A 34 6.08 -4.51 1.42
CA LEU A 34 5.66 -4.33 0.02
C LEU A 34 6.88 -4.19 -0.91
N ALA A 35 7.91 -3.44 -0.52
CA ALA A 35 9.12 -3.31 -1.31
C ALA A 35 9.83 -4.66 -1.51
N HIS A 36 9.83 -5.51 -0.48
CA HIS A 36 10.35 -6.86 -0.57
C HIS A 36 9.51 -7.74 -1.51
N GLN A 37 8.17 -7.67 -1.42
CA GLN A 37 7.28 -8.38 -2.33
C GLN A 37 7.50 -7.96 -3.80
N ILE A 38 7.64 -6.66 -4.08
CA ILE A 38 7.94 -6.15 -5.44
C ILE A 38 9.29 -6.67 -5.92
N SER A 39 10.31 -6.70 -5.05
CA SER A 39 11.63 -7.24 -5.40
C SER A 39 11.57 -8.74 -5.71
N ARG A 40 10.82 -9.50 -4.91
CA ARG A 40 10.59 -10.94 -5.15
C ARG A 40 9.84 -11.23 -6.44
N ALA A 41 9.05 -10.27 -6.94
CA ALA A 41 8.39 -10.35 -8.24
C ALA A 41 9.34 -10.09 -9.44
N GLY A 42 10.65 -9.88 -9.19
CA GLY A 42 11.67 -9.75 -10.23
C GLY A 42 12.01 -8.30 -10.61
N TRP A 43 11.50 -7.30 -9.88
CA TRP A 43 11.89 -5.91 -10.06
C TRP A 43 13.21 -5.61 -9.33
N SER A 44 14.02 -4.73 -9.92
CA SER A 44 15.30 -4.29 -9.36
C SER A 44 15.24 -2.84 -8.87
N GLY A 45 16.14 -2.51 -7.94
CA GLY A 45 16.27 -1.17 -7.36
C GLY A 45 15.00 -0.65 -6.70
N VAL A 46 14.20 -1.55 -6.09
CA VAL A 46 12.95 -1.19 -5.45
C VAL A 46 13.21 -0.27 -4.26
N ARG A 47 12.58 0.89 -4.29
CA ARG A 47 12.62 1.91 -3.24
C ARG A 47 11.24 2.47 -3.01
N TRP A 48 11.02 3.06 -1.85
CA TRP A 48 9.79 3.78 -1.55
C TRP A 48 10.07 5.15 -0.95
N ARG A 49 9.08 6.03 -1.06
CA ARG A 49 9.07 7.33 -0.37
C ARG A 49 7.73 7.52 0.32
N ASN A 50 7.78 7.80 1.61
CA ASN A 50 6.61 8.16 2.39
C ASN A 50 6.10 9.56 2.00
N LEU A 51 4.79 9.67 1.87
CA LEU A 51 4.05 10.91 1.64
C LEU A 51 3.14 11.14 2.83
N THR A 52 2.93 12.41 3.19
CA THR A 52 2.03 12.78 4.31
C THR A 52 2.35 12.02 5.61
N GLY A 53 3.63 11.95 5.98
CA GLY A 53 4.08 11.25 7.18
C GLY A 53 3.95 9.72 7.16
N GLY A 54 3.70 9.11 5.99
CA GLY A 54 3.58 7.66 5.84
C GLY A 54 2.16 7.13 5.73
N ILE A 55 1.15 8.01 5.68
CA ILE A 55 -0.23 7.61 5.35
C ILE A 55 -0.29 6.98 3.95
N VAL A 56 0.52 7.50 3.01
CA VAL A 56 0.70 6.95 1.66
C VAL A 56 2.18 6.77 1.40
N ALA A 57 2.56 5.77 0.60
CA ALA A 57 3.91 5.62 0.09
C ALA A 57 3.90 5.40 -1.43
N LEU A 58 4.89 5.99 -2.11
CA LEU A 58 5.15 5.74 -3.51
C LEU A 58 6.28 4.72 -3.63
N HIS A 59 5.99 3.53 -4.16
CA HIS A 59 6.98 2.51 -4.49
C HIS A 59 7.39 2.62 -5.96
N ALA A 60 8.69 2.52 -6.23
CA ALA A 60 9.25 2.55 -7.57
C ALA A 60 10.37 1.52 -7.71
N GLY A 61 10.44 0.87 -8.86
CA GLY A 61 11.50 -0.05 -9.25
C GLY A 61 11.59 -0.11 -10.77
N TYR A 62 12.61 -0.79 -11.29
CA TYR A 62 12.79 -0.97 -12.74
C TYR A 62 12.91 -2.45 -13.08
N LYS A 63 12.46 -2.82 -14.28
CA LYS A 63 12.70 -4.16 -14.81
C LYS A 63 14.20 -4.30 -15.09
N PRO A 64 14.89 -5.31 -14.55
CA PRO A 64 16.28 -5.54 -14.88
C PRO A 64 16.45 -5.72 -16.39
N GLY A 65 17.50 -5.12 -16.96
CA GLY A 65 17.86 -5.37 -18.36
C GLY A 65 18.15 -6.85 -18.59
N LYS A 66 17.95 -7.33 -19.82
CA LYS A 66 18.41 -8.68 -20.20
C LYS A 66 19.94 -8.68 -20.04
N GLN A 67 20.46 -9.48 -19.12
CA GLN A 67 21.88 -9.77 -19.08
C GLN A 67 22.16 -10.62 -20.34
N THR A 68 22.80 -10.04 -21.35
CA THR A 68 23.34 -10.83 -22.46
C THR A 68 24.51 -11.62 -21.89
N PRO A 69 24.43 -12.97 -21.82
CA PRO A 69 25.59 -13.76 -21.43
C PRO A 69 26.71 -13.48 -22.44
N GLN A 70 27.91 -13.21 -21.93
CA GLN A 70 29.11 -13.03 -22.73
C GLN A 70 29.60 -14.37 -23.28
#